data_AF-A0A7C7YLN9-F1
#
_entry.id   AF-A0A7C7YLN9-F1
#
_cell.length_a   1.000
_cell.length_b   1.000
_cell.length_c   1.000
_cell.angle_alpha   90.00
_cell.angle_beta   90.00
_cell.angle_gamma   90.00
#
_symmetry.space_group_name_H-M   'P 1'
#
loop_
_entity.id
_entity.type
_entity.pdbx_description
1 polymer ?
#
loop_
_entity_poly.entity_id
_entity_poly.type
_entity_poly.pdbx_seq_one_letter_code
_entity_poly.pdbx_strand_id
1 'polypeptide(L)'
;MPVIQEVSLGKIILIVVLGALLALPCLIWLSARMTLDRSLAHTRASEALPSPGPGTSTGLVQIEAGGFSFRARVAGLGGDGPALILLHGFPESSIMWTPLLERAAAAGFRVVAFDQRGYSPGARPVGAEHYAIDVLVDDVFAVADAVGFDGFHLIGHDWGSIVGWAATSRDTTRVLSWASLAIPHPGAIPDPDAPPSTPTYVKVFRRPGVAEALLGAGGRWFMKRAMYSTMARR
;
A
#
# COMPACT_ATOMS: atom_id res chain seq x y z
N MET A 1 -39.13 -0.37 -52.26
CA MET A 1 -37.76 -0.54 -51.74
C MET A 1 -37.43 0.69 -50.91
N PRO A 2 -37.06 0.58 -49.62
CA PRO A 2 -36.77 1.77 -48.83
C PRO A 2 -35.40 2.33 -49.24
N VAL A 3 -35.35 3.63 -49.49
CA VAL A 3 -34.13 4.39 -49.75
C VAL A 3 -33.36 4.47 -48.45
N ILE A 4 -32.22 3.79 -48.36
CA ILE A 4 -31.30 3.94 -47.24
C ILE A 4 -30.62 5.31 -47.41
N GLN A 5 -30.99 6.29 -46.58
CA GLN A 5 -30.30 7.59 -46.55
C GLN A 5 -28.85 7.39 -46.10
N GLU A 6 -27.89 7.75 -46.96
CA GLU A 6 -26.48 7.84 -46.58
C GLU A 6 -26.30 8.90 -45.49
N VAL A 7 -25.79 8.48 -44.34
CA VAL A 7 -25.44 9.39 -43.25
C VAL A 7 -24.10 10.06 -43.60
N SER A 8 -24.11 11.38 -43.82
CA SER A 8 -22.91 12.17 -44.07
C SER A 8 -21.85 11.96 -42.98
N LEU A 9 -20.59 11.86 -43.38
CA LEU A 9 -19.43 11.74 -42.50
C LEU A 9 -19.43 12.78 -41.37
N GLY A 10 -19.89 14.00 -41.63
CA GLY A 10 -20.01 15.05 -40.62
C GLY A 10 -21.04 14.74 -39.51
N LYS A 11 -22.14 14.06 -39.85
CA LYS A 11 -23.13 13.60 -38.85
C LYS A 11 -22.57 12.43 -38.03
N ILE A 12 -21.80 11.54 -38.63
CA ILE A 12 -21.14 10.44 -37.92
C ILE A 12 -20.13 11.00 -36.91
N ILE A 13 -19.28 11.93 -37.33
CA ILE A 13 -18.31 12.59 -36.44
C ILE A 13 -19.03 13.31 -35.28
N LEU A 14 -20.10 14.05 -35.57
CA LEU A 14 -20.87 14.75 -34.54
C LEU A 14 -21.50 13.78 -33.52
N ILE A 15 -22.06 12.65 -33.98
CA ILE A 15 -22.63 11.61 -33.09
C ILE A 15 -21.54 10.98 -32.22
N VAL A 16 -20.37 10.67 -32.78
CA VAL A 16 -19.25 10.10 -32.02
C VAL A 16 -18.72 11.08 -30.98
N VAL A 17 -18.57 12.36 -31.34
CA VAL A 17 -18.10 13.41 -30.42
C VAL A 17 -19.11 13.65 -29.30
N LEU A 18 -20.41 13.78 -29.62
CA LEU A 18 -21.47 13.91 -28.61
C LEU A 18 -21.57 12.66 -27.73
N GLY A 19 -21.42 11.48 -28.32
CA GLY A 19 -21.37 10.21 -27.60
C GLY A 19 -20.19 10.16 -26.62
N ALA A 20 -18.99 10.58 -27.03
CA ALA A 20 -17.82 10.65 -26.17
C ALA A 20 -17.97 11.70 -25.05
N LEU A 21 -18.53 12.87 -25.38
CA LEU A 21 -18.80 13.95 -24.42
C LEU A 21 -19.83 13.56 -23.35
N LEU A 22 -20.75 12.63 -23.64
CA LEU A 22 -21.69 12.08 -22.67
C LEU A 22 -21.14 10.83 -21.95
N ALA A 23 -20.36 10.00 -22.64
CA ALA A 23 -19.80 8.76 -22.08
C ALA A 23 -18.70 9.02 -21.05
N LEU A 24 -17.82 10.01 -21.28
CA LEU A 24 -16.70 10.27 -20.38
C LEU A 24 -17.15 10.78 -18.99
N PRO A 25 -18.08 11.76 -18.85
CA PRO A 25 -18.62 12.14 -17.55
C PRO A 25 -19.38 11.00 -16.88
N CYS A 26 -20.12 10.18 -17.63
CA CYS A 26 -20.79 8.99 -17.10
C CYS A 26 -19.79 7.95 -16.58
N LEU A 27 -18.67 7.74 -17.28
CA LEU A 27 -17.61 6.83 -16.88
C LEU A 27 -16.89 7.34 -15.61
N ILE A 28 -16.57 8.64 -15.56
CA ILE A 28 -15.99 9.30 -14.38
C ILE A 28 -16.95 9.20 -13.20
N TRP A 29 -18.24 9.51 -13.42
CA TRP A 29 -19.26 9.44 -12.38
C TRP A 29 -19.46 8.01 -11.88
N LEU A 30 -19.51 7.02 -12.77
CA LEU A 30 -19.65 5.61 -12.40
C LEU A 30 -18.40 5.09 -11.67
N SER A 31 -17.20 5.45 -12.13
CA SER A 31 -15.93 5.15 -11.44
C SER A 31 -15.90 5.75 -10.04
N ALA A 32 -16.24 7.04 -9.90
CA ALA A 32 -16.34 7.70 -8.60
C ALA A 32 -17.42 7.07 -7.71
N ARG A 33 -18.51 6.56 -8.30
CA ARG A 33 -19.56 5.82 -7.59
C ARG A 33 -19.10 4.45 -7.07
N MET A 34 -18.07 3.87 -7.70
CA MET A 34 -17.53 2.54 -7.39
C MET A 34 -16.25 2.57 -6.54
N THR A 35 -15.70 3.75 -6.22
CA THR A 35 -14.49 3.85 -5.39
C THR A 35 -14.72 3.35 -3.96
N LEU A 36 -13.67 2.77 -3.37
CA LEU A 36 -13.66 2.14 -2.06
C LEU A 36 -14.02 3.10 -0.91
N ASP A 37 -13.64 4.36 -1.06
CA ASP A 37 -13.82 5.42 -0.07
C ASP A 37 -14.56 6.62 -0.68
N ARG A 38 -15.73 6.35 -1.25
CA ARG A 38 -16.49 7.34 -2.02
C ARG A 38 -16.89 8.58 -1.24
N SER A 39 -17.13 8.44 0.06
CA SER A 39 -17.46 9.55 0.95
C SER A 39 -16.22 10.21 1.56
N LEU A 40 -15.01 9.74 1.21
CA LEU A 40 -13.76 10.06 1.90
C LEU A 40 -13.85 9.79 3.40
N ALA A 41 -14.74 8.89 3.84
CA ALA A 41 -14.95 8.62 5.25
C ALA A 41 -13.74 7.92 5.87
N HIS A 42 -13.10 6.99 5.16
CA HIS A 42 -11.88 6.34 5.63
C HIS A 42 -10.69 7.32 5.64
N THR A 43 -10.59 8.16 4.61
CA THR A 43 -9.57 9.22 4.53
C THR A 43 -9.71 10.20 5.68
N ARG A 44 -10.89 10.79 5.89
CA ARG A 44 -11.17 11.70 7.01
C ARG A 44 -10.99 11.04 8.37
N ALA A 45 -11.41 9.79 8.52
CA ALA A 45 -11.21 9.04 9.76
C ALA A 45 -9.73 8.79 10.03
N SER A 46 -8.91 8.64 8.99
CA SER A 46 -7.46 8.53 9.14
C SER A 46 -6.86 9.89 9.49
N GLU A 47 -7.21 10.96 8.80
CA GLU A 47 -6.74 12.33 9.10
C GLU A 47 -7.11 12.80 10.52
N ALA A 48 -8.21 12.31 11.07
CA ALA A 48 -8.66 12.62 12.42
C ALA A 48 -7.96 11.78 13.52
N LEU A 49 -7.09 10.84 13.18
CA LEU A 49 -6.35 10.06 14.18
C LEU A 49 -5.36 10.97 14.92
N PRO A 50 -5.15 10.73 16.23
CA PRO A 50 -4.22 11.53 17.01
C PRO A 50 -2.77 11.26 16.57
N SER A 51 -1.92 12.27 16.69
CA SER A 51 -0.48 12.06 16.69
C SER A 51 -0.05 11.34 17.98
N PRO A 52 0.99 10.48 17.95
CA PRO A 52 1.52 9.88 19.16
C PRO A 52 2.07 10.97 20.09
N GLY A 53 1.58 11.01 21.32
CA GLY A 53 1.99 11.97 22.34
C GLY A 53 2.49 11.30 23.62
N PRO A 54 2.91 12.09 24.62
CA PRO A 54 3.27 11.57 25.93
C PRO A 54 2.09 10.79 26.54
N GLY A 55 2.24 9.47 26.70
CA GLY A 55 1.20 8.57 27.21
C GLY A 55 0.48 7.73 26.15
N THR A 56 0.76 7.93 24.85
CA THR A 56 0.31 7.00 23.81
C THR A 56 1.01 5.66 24.00
N SER A 57 0.29 4.67 24.52
CA SER A 57 0.81 3.30 24.65
C SER A 57 0.34 2.42 23.50
N THR A 58 -0.97 2.33 23.28
CA THR A 58 -1.57 1.44 22.28
C THR A 58 -2.68 2.15 21.52
N GLY A 59 -2.78 1.93 20.21
CA GLY A 59 -3.89 2.44 19.41
C GLY A 59 -3.54 2.67 17.94
N LEU A 60 -4.45 3.38 17.27
CA LEU A 60 -4.30 3.80 15.89
C LEU A 60 -3.95 5.30 15.89
N VAL A 61 -2.88 5.69 15.19
CA VAL A 61 -2.29 7.04 15.25
C VAL A 61 -1.90 7.54 13.86
N GLN A 62 -1.61 8.84 13.73
CA GLN A 62 -0.85 9.40 12.60
C GLN A 62 0.59 9.68 13.01
N ILE A 63 1.54 9.22 12.20
CA ILE A 63 2.96 9.52 12.36
C ILE A 63 3.38 10.43 11.21
N GLU A 64 3.78 11.65 11.54
CA GLU A 64 4.38 12.58 10.57
C GLU A 64 5.85 12.21 10.36
N ALA A 65 6.21 11.80 9.16
CA ALA A 65 7.55 11.33 8.82
C ALA A 65 7.85 11.57 7.34
N GLY A 66 9.08 12.00 7.02
CA GLY A 66 9.53 12.14 5.64
C GLY A 66 8.68 13.08 4.76
N GLY A 67 7.98 14.05 5.37
CA GLY A 67 7.06 14.95 4.67
C GLY A 67 5.67 14.36 4.38
N PHE A 68 5.33 13.19 4.93
CA PHE A 68 4.05 12.53 4.79
C PHE A 68 3.43 12.18 6.16
N SER A 69 2.12 11.90 6.13
CA SER A 69 1.35 11.44 7.28
C SER A 69 1.02 9.95 7.13
N PHE A 70 1.62 9.11 7.98
CA PHE A 70 1.47 7.67 7.97
C PHE A 70 0.51 7.20 9.05
N ARG A 71 -0.55 6.52 8.63
CA ARG A 71 -1.47 5.84 9.54
C ARG A 71 -0.75 4.62 10.13
N ALA A 72 -0.70 4.53 11.45
CA ALA A 72 -0.01 3.43 12.13
C ALA A 72 -0.83 2.82 13.26
N ARG A 73 -0.58 1.53 13.50
CA ARG A 73 -0.93 0.84 14.75
C ARG A 73 0.29 0.81 15.63
N VAL A 74 0.11 1.18 16.89
CA VAL A 74 1.18 1.17 17.89
C VAL A 74 0.74 0.39 19.11
N ALA A 75 1.69 -0.23 19.80
CA ALA A 75 1.49 -0.80 21.13
C ALA A 75 2.78 -0.75 21.96
N GLY A 76 2.63 -0.54 23.27
CA GLY A 76 3.75 -0.39 24.20
C GLY A 76 4.62 0.85 23.95
N LEU A 77 4.20 1.82 23.13
CA LEU A 77 5.07 2.90 22.64
C LEU A 77 5.62 3.80 23.76
N GLY A 78 4.85 4.00 24.84
CA GLY A 78 5.27 4.76 26.02
C GLY A 78 6.17 4.02 27.01
N GLY A 79 6.56 2.77 26.73
CA GLY A 79 7.52 2.01 27.54
C GLY A 79 8.97 2.39 27.26
N ASP A 80 9.90 1.65 27.87
CA ASP A 80 11.35 1.77 27.72
C ASP A 80 12.01 0.51 27.09
N GLY A 81 11.19 -0.45 26.67
CA GLY A 81 11.65 -1.70 26.09
C GLY A 81 12.17 -1.61 24.64
N PRO A 82 12.57 -2.75 24.06
CA PRO A 82 13.13 -2.80 22.71
C PRO A 82 12.11 -2.34 21.66
N ALA A 83 12.58 -1.59 20.65
CA ALA A 83 11.76 -1.09 19.57
C ALA A 83 11.57 -2.14 18.46
N LEU A 84 10.38 -2.19 17.87
CA LEU A 84 10.01 -3.11 16.79
C LEU A 84 9.17 -2.40 15.73
N ILE A 85 9.59 -2.50 14.47
CA ILE A 85 8.83 -2.04 13.31
C ILE A 85 8.32 -3.25 12.50
N LEU A 86 7.06 -3.20 12.10
CA LEU A 86 6.38 -4.24 11.33
C LEU A 86 5.94 -3.71 9.95
N LEU A 87 6.40 -4.35 8.87
CA LEU A 87 6.15 -3.95 7.48
C LEU A 87 5.22 -4.94 6.77
N HIS A 88 4.03 -4.50 6.37
CA HIS A 88 3.05 -5.35 5.68
C HIS A 88 3.39 -5.59 4.19
N GLY A 89 2.69 -6.53 3.53
CA GLY A 89 2.86 -6.82 2.11
C GLY A 89 1.81 -6.20 1.20
N PHE A 90 1.75 -6.68 -0.04
CA PHE A 90 0.70 -6.40 -1.00
C PHE A 90 -0.38 -7.49 -0.98
N PRO A 91 -1.69 -7.14 -1.01
CA PRO A 91 -2.32 -5.85 -0.73
C PRO A 91 -2.90 -5.86 0.68
N GLU A 92 -2.01 -5.71 1.65
CA GLU A 92 -2.34 -5.77 3.07
C GLU A 92 -2.33 -4.35 3.68
N SER A 93 -2.39 -4.26 4.99
CA SER A 93 -2.15 -3.03 5.76
C SER A 93 -1.66 -3.42 7.14
N SER A 94 -1.30 -2.44 7.98
CA SER A 94 -0.87 -2.68 9.36
C SER A 94 -1.84 -3.54 10.19
N ILE A 95 -3.11 -3.67 9.79
CA ILE A 95 -4.10 -4.49 10.49
C ILE A 95 -3.70 -5.96 10.60
N MET A 96 -2.96 -6.49 9.62
CA MET A 96 -2.51 -7.89 9.63
C MET A 96 -1.66 -8.20 10.86
N TRP A 97 -0.98 -7.18 11.39
CA TRP A 97 -0.04 -7.31 12.49
C TRP A 97 -0.70 -7.24 13.85
N THR A 98 -2.01 -6.95 13.95
CA THR A 98 -2.71 -6.80 15.24
C THR A 98 -2.39 -7.94 16.22
N PRO A 99 -2.45 -9.24 15.83
CA PRO A 99 -2.13 -10.33 16.76
C PRO A 99 -0.67 -10.35 17.23
N LEU A 100 0.29 -9.94 16.38
CA LEU A 100 1.71 -9.89 16.73
C LEU A 100 2.01 -8.65 17.58
N LEU A 101 1.40 -7.53 17.24
CA LEU A 101 1.54 -6.24 17.92
C LEU A 101 1.12 -6.34 19.39
N GLU A 102 -0.01 -6.99 19.68
CA GLU A 102 -0.46 -7.24 21.06
C GLU A 102 0.51 -8.15 21.84
N ARG A 103 1.00 -9.22 21.21
CA ARG A 103 1.92 -10.18 21.85
C ARG A 103 3.29 -9.59 22.11
N ALA A 104 3.83 -8.84 21.16
CA ALA A 104 5.12 -8.18 21.29
C ALA A 104 5.07 -7.10 22.38
N ALA A 105 4.00 -6.29 22.43
CA ALA A 105 3.82 -5.33 23.51
C ALA A 105 3.68 -6.00 24.88
N ALA A 106 2.96 -7.11 24.98
CA ALA A 106 2.89 -7.90 26.22
C ALA A 106 4.24 -8.48 26.64
N ALA A 107 5.15 -8.70 25.68
CA ALA A 107 6.54 -9.09 25.93
C ALA A 107 7.48 -7.89 26.21
N GLY A 108 6.94 -6.67 26.30
CA GLY A 108 7.70 -5.46 26.63
C GLY A 108 8.24 -4.67 25.44
N PHE A 109 7.91 -5.03 24.20
CA PHE A 109 8.35 -4.27 23.03
C PHE A 109 7.56 -2.97 22.83
N ARG A 110 8.22 -1.96 22.28
CA ARG A 110 7.61 -0.75 21.71
C ARG A 110 7.40 -0.98 20.22
N VAL A 111 6.15 -1.17 19.80
CA VAL A 111 5.83 -1.68 18.46
C VAL A 111 5.17 -0.61 17.61
N VAL A 112 5.63 -0.47 16.37
CA VAL A 112 4.99 0.35 15.32
C VAL A 112 4.75 -0.49 14.07
N ALA A 113 3.50 -0.55 13.62
CA ALA A 113 3.11 -1.11 12.34
C ALA A 113 2.42 -0.01 11.52
N PHE A 114 3.12 0.59 10.56
CA PHE A 114 2.54 1.65 9.72
C PHE A 114 1.99 1.10 8.40
N ASP A 115 0.93 1.73 7.89
CA ASP A 115 0.45 1.51 6.53
C ASP A 115 1.48 2.17 5.58
N GLN A 116 2.23 1.36 4.83
CA GLN A 116 3.32 1.84 3.97
C GLN A 116 2.83 2.84 2.92
N ARG A 117 3.76 3.56 2.28
CA ARG A 117 3.46 4.51 1.20
C ARG A 117 2.55 3.86 0.14
N GLY A 118 1.54 4.59 -0.31
CA GLY A 118 0.47 4.10 -1.17
C GLY A 118 -0.73 3.53 -0.40
N TYR A 119 -0.54 3.10 0.85
CA TYR A 119 -1.60 2.56 1.72
C TYR A 119 -2.09 3.58 2.74
N SER A 120 -1.21 4.40 3.31
CA SER A 120 -1.61 5.53 4.15
C SER A 120 -2.28 6.63 3.33
N PRO A 121 -3.49 7.11 3.66
CA PRO A 121 -4.15 8.20 2.91
C PRO A 121 -3.29 9.47 2.77
N GLY A 122 -2.50 9.81 3.78
CA GLY A 122 -1.60 10.97 3.79
C GLY A 122 -0.24 10.73 3.14
N ALA A 123 0.01 9.56 2.54
CA ALA A 123 1.28 9.18 1.94
C ALA A 123 1.08 8.44 0.60
N ARG A 124 0.39 9.08 -0.35
CA ARG A 124 0.13 8.51 -1.70
C ARG A 124 0.55 9.47 -2.82
N PRO A 125 1.84 9.83 -2.92
CA PRO A 125 2.31 10.68 -4.02
C PRO A 125 2.01 10.02 -5.38
N VAL A 126 1.74 10.85 -6.38
CA VAL A 126 1.46 10.39 -7.76
C VAL A 126 2.78 10.22 -8.50
N GLY A 127 2.99 9.08 -9.15
CA GLY A 127 4.21 8.77 -9.89
C GLY A 127 4.92 7.53 -9.33
N ALA A 128 5.40 6.65 -10.21
CA ALA A 128 6.02 5.38 -9.82
C ALA A 128 7.39 5.57 -9.17
N GLU A 129 8.09 6.65 -9.52
CA GLU A 129 9.37 7.08 -8.96
C GLU A 129 9.32 7.27 -7.45
N HIS A 130 8.15 7.63 -6.90
CA HIS A 130 7.96 7.79 -5.46
C HIS A 130 7.81 6.47 -4.70
N TYR A 131 7.83 5.33 -5.40
CA TYR A 131 7.70 3.98 -4.82
C TYR A 131 8.93 3.11 -5.12
N ALA A 132 10.05 3.72 -5.50
CA ALA A 132 11.33 3.01 -5.58
C ALA A 132 11.72 2.46 -4.21
N ILE A 133 12.41 1.31 -4.18
CA ILE A 133 12.74 0.62 -2.92
C ILE A 133 13.48 1.52 -1.94
N ASP A 134 14.49 2.28 -2.38
CA ASP A 134 15.25 3.17 -1.51
C ASP A 134 14.38 4.25 -0.86
N VAL A 135 13.38 4.72 -1.61
CA VAL A 135 12.39 5.69 -1.14
C VAL A 135 11.43 5.09 -0.12
N LEU A 136 11.06 3.81 -0.27
CA LEU A 136 10.27 3.11 0.76
C LEU A 136 11.11 2.82 2.01
N VAL A 137 12.40 2.55 1.84
CA VAL A 137 13.35 2.40 2.95
C VAL A 137 13.50 3.71 3.72
N ASP A 138 13.55 4.86 3.04
CA ASP A 138 13.54 6.19 3.69
C ASP A 138 12.36 6.34 4.66
N ASP A 139 11.17 5.88 4.27
CA ASP A 139 9.98 5.95 5.13
C ASP A 139 10.15 5.14 6.42
N VAL A 140 10.78 3.97 6.36
CA VAL A 140 11.02 3.12 7.54
C VAL A 140 11.86 3.87 8.57
N PHE A 141 12.96 4.47 8.13
CA PHE A 141 13.85 5.22 9.02
C PHE A 141 13.22 6.54 9.48
N ALA A 142 12.50 7.24 8.61
CA ALA A 142 11.79 8.47 8.99
C ALA A 142 10.70 8.19 10.03
N VAL A 143 9.96 7.09 9.90
CA VAL A 143 8.98 6.65 10.91
C VAL A 143 9.68 6.28 12.21
N ALA A 144 10.81 5.56 12.15
CA ALA A 144 11.61 5.24 13.33
C ALA A 144 12.06 6.51 14.07
N ASP A 145 12.59 7.49 13.36
CA ASP A 145 13.03 8.77 13.92
C ASP A 145 11.85 9.53 14.56
N ALA A 146 10.70 9.58 13.87
CA ALA A 146 9.51 10.28 14.33
C ALA A 146 8.95 9.73 15.66
N VAL A 147 9.18 8.45 15.95
CA VAL A 147 8.75 7.81 17.21
C VAL A 147 9.88 7.64 18.24
N GLY A 148 11.08 8.17 17.96
CA GLY A 148 12.23 8.09 18.86
C GLY A 148 12.86 6.70 18.97
N PHE A 149 12.91 5.96 17.86
CA PHE A 149 13.57 4.66 17.78
C PHE A 149 14.99 4.79 17.22
N ASP A 150 15.96 5.04 18.08
CA ASP A 150 17.38 5.11 17.71
C ASP A 150 17.93 3.77 17.18
N GLY A 151 17.34 2.65 17.59
CA GLY A 151 17.63 1.33 17.02
C GLY A 151 16.40 0.44 17.20
N PHE A 152 16.11 -0.40 16.22
CA PHE A 152 14.89 -1.21 16.20
C PHE A 152 15.11 -2.59 15.58
N HIS A 153 14.30 -3.54 16.05
CA HIS A 153 14.08 -4.81 15.37
C HIS A 153 13.08 -4.61 14.23
N LEU A 154 13.23 -5.36 13.16
CA LEU A 154 12.40 -5.22 11.97
C LEU A 154 11.81 -6.58 11.59
N ILE A 155 10.52 -6.60 11.27
CA ILE A 155 9.84 -7.78 10.71
C ILE A 155 9.04 -7.33 9.51
N GLY A 156 9.12 -8.07 8.41
CA GLY A 156 8.35 -7.79 7.20
C GLY A 156 7.70 -9.02 6.63
N HIS A 157 6.65 -8.79 5.86
CA HIS A 157 5.95 -9.81 5.07
C HIS A 157 5.86 -9.36 3.62
N ASP A 158 6.10 -10.28 2.67
CA ASP A 158 5.90 -10.05 1.23
C ASP A 158 6.68 -8.79 0.74
N TRP A 159 6.04 -7.73 0.23
CA TRP A 159 6.74 -6.49 -0.14
C TRP A 159 7.42 -5.81 1.06
N GLY A 160 6.86 -5.91 2.26
CA GLY A 160 7.51 -5.47 3.49
C GLY A 160 8.82 -6.22 3.76
N SER A 161 8.93 -7.47 3.30
CA SER A 161 10.19 -8.23 3.34
C SER A 161 11.22 -7.71 2.33
N ILE A 162 10.79 -7.33 1.13
CA ILE A 162 11.68 -6.72 0.13
C ILE A 162 12.24 -5.40 0.66
N VAL A 163 11.39 -4.54 1.22
CA VAL A 163 11.81 -3.28 1.85
C VAL A 163 12.73 -3.55 3.04
N GLY A 164 12.40 -4.52 3.89
CA GLY A 164 13.23 -4.85 5.06
C GLY A 164 14.62 -5.37 4.70
N TRP A 165 14.76 -6.21 3.65
CA TRP A 165 16.08 -6.62 3.16
C TRP A 165 16.92 -5.42 2.70
N ALA A 166 16.33 -4.48 1.96
CA ALA A 166 17.02 -3.27 1.56
C ALA A 166 17.38 -2.38 2.76
N ALA A 167 16.47 -2.23 3.74
CA ALA A 167 16.72 -1.47 4.97
C ALA A 167 17.89 -2.04 5.78
N THR A 168 17.98 -3.37 5.94
CA THR A 168 19.09 -4.02 6.65
C THR A 168 20.44 -3.80 5.98
N SER A 169 20.46 -3.63 4.66
CA SER A 169 21.68 -3.38 3.90
C SER A 169 22.12 -1.91 3.97
N ARG A 170 21.20 -1.00 4.32
CA ARG A 170 21.43 0.44 4.35
C ARG A 170 22.10 0.91 5.64
N ASP A 171 21.59 0.47 6.79
CA ASP A 171 22.11 0.86 8.09
C ASP A 171 22.08 -0.30 9.08
N THR A 172 23.22 -0.99 9.16
CA THR A 172 23.41 -2.14 10.06
C THR A 172 23.54 -1.75 11.52
N THR A 173 23.61 -0.45 11.85
CA THR A 173 23.69 0.04 13.24
C THR A 173 22.32 0.33 13.83
N ARG A 174 21.38 0.75 12.98
CA ARG A 174 19.99 1.06 13.36
C ARG A 174 19.09 -0.19 13.36
N VAL A 175 19.28 -1.11 12.41
CA VAL A 175 18.48 -2.35 12.33
C VAL A 175 19.13 -3.46 13.15
N LEU A 176 18.63 -3.68 14.37
CA LEU A 176 19.25 -4.55 15.38
C LEU A 176 19.06 -6.04 15.10
N SER A 177 17.91 -6.40 14.52
CA SER A 177 17.67 -7.74 13.97
C SER A 177 16.57 -7.69 12.92
N TRP A 178 16.52 -8.73 12.08
CA TRP A 178 15.60 -8.81 10.96
C TRP A 178 14.96 -10.20 10.86
N ALA A 179 13.64 -10.23 10.65
CA ALA A 179 12.91 -11.43 10.27
C ALA A 179 12.06 -11.19 9.02
N SER A 180 12.33 -11.96 7.98
CA SER A 180 11.56 -11.94 6.74
C SER A 180 10.52 -13.05 6.72
N LEU A 181 9.27 -12.70 6.42
CA LEU A 181 8.18 -13.64 6.16
C LEU A 181 7.87 -13.68 4.66
N ALA A 182 7.60 -14.88 4.13
CA ALA A 182 7.29 -15.20 2.73
C ALA A 182 8.42 -15.01 1.70
N ILE A 183 9.33 -14.04 1.87
CA ILE A 183 10.38 -13.74 0.88
C ILE A 183 11.78 -14.11 1.42
N PRO A 184 12.52 -15.03 0.80
CA PRO A 184 13.88 -15.36 1.25
C PRO A 184 14.85 -14.20 0.99
N HIS A 185 16.08 -14.32 1.48
CA HIS A 185 17.16 -13.36 1.18
C HIS A 185 17.32 -13.22 -0.35
N PRO A 186 17.48 -12.00 -0.91
CA PRO A 186 17.58 -11.79 -2.36
C PRO A 186 18.68 -12.63 -3.03
N GLY A 187 19.83 -12.81 -2.37
CA GLY A 187 20.92 -13.68 -2.86
C GLY A 187 20.59 -15.18 -2.90
N ALA A 188 19.48 -15.62 -2.31
CA ALA A 188 18.98 -17.00 -2.42
C ALA A 188 17.94 -17.17 -3.55
N ILE A 189 17.54 -16.07 -4.21
CA ILE A 189 16.65 -16.10 -5.36
C ILE A 189 17.51 -16.44 -6.59
N PRO A 190 17.24 -17.56 -7.30
CA PRO A 190 17.95 -17.89 -8.53
C PRO A 190 17.81 -16.76 -9.55
N ASP A 191 18.87 -16.55 -10.35
CA ASP A 191 19.05 -15.47 -11.33
C ASP A 191 17.75 -14.75 -11.78
N PRO A 192 17.54 -13.48 -11.39
CA PRO A 192 16.37 -12.71 -11.77
C PRO A 192 16.28 -12.41 -13.27
N ASP A 193 17.38 -12.57 -14.03
CA ASP A 193 17.44 -12.38 -15.48
C ASP A 193 17.09 -13.66 -16.27
N ALA A 194 16.82 -14.79 -15.59
CA ALA A 194 16.25 -15.98 -16.22
C ALA A 194 14.75 -15.77 -16.57
N PRO A 195 14.30 -15.97 -17.83
CA PRO A 195 12.94 -15.62 -18.25
C PRO A 195 11.85 -16.65 -17.82
N PRO A 196 10.64 -16.21 -17.38
CA PRO A 196 10.39 -15.23 -16.34
C PRO A 196 9.64 -15.89 -15.15
N SER A 197 10.30 -15.97 -13.99
CA SER A 197 9.64 -16.22 -12.70
C SER A 197 8.84 -15.01 -12.19
N THR A 198 8.88 -13.87 -12.90
CA THR A 198 8.13 -12.66 -12.54
C THR A 198 6.64 -12.98 -12.42
N PRO A 199 6.03 -12.79 -11.22
CA PRO A 199 4.65 -13.14 -10.99
C PRO A 199 3.71 -12.45 -11.99
N THR A 200 2.69 -13.17 -12.44
CA THR A 200 1.72 -12.67 -13.44
C THR A 200 1.06 -11.36 -13.01
N TYR A 201 0.82 -11.17 -11.69
CA TYR A 201 0.27 -9.92 -11.20
C TYR A 201 1.22 -8.74 -11.50
N VAL A 202 2.52 -8.84 -11.22
CA VAL A 202 3.51 -7.78 -11.51
C VAL A 202 3.48 -7.39 -12.99
N LYS A 203 3.37 -8.38 -13.89
CA LYS A 203 3.26 -8.12 -15.34
C LYS A 203 1.99 -7.35 -15.72
N VAL A 204 0.88 -7.61 -15.02
CA VAL A 204 -0.38 -6.88 -15.20
C VAL A 204 -0.26 -5.46 -14.66
N PHE A 205 0.28 -5.29 -13.45
CA PHE A 205 0.40 -4.00 -12.78
C PHE A 205 1.44 -3.05 -13.41
N ARG A 206 2.44 -3.58 -14.11
CA ARG A 206 3.43 -2.77 -14.86
C ARG A 206 2.90 -2.19 -16.19
N ARG A 207 1.70 -2.57 -16.64
CA ARG A 207 1.11 -2.03 -17.88
C ARG A 207 0.36 -0.73 -17.56
N PRO A 208 0.78 0.43 -18.10
CA PRO A 208 0.11 1.70 -17.83
C PRO A 208 -1.39 1.65 -18.15
N GLY A 209 -2.23 2.15 -17.25
CA GLY A 209 -3.69 2.21 -17.41
C GLY A 209 -4.42 0.90 -17.13
N VAL A 210 -3.73 -0.25 -17.03
CA VAL A 210 -4.38 -1.55 -16.79
C VAL A 210 -4.74 -1.71 -15.32
N ALA A 211 -3.82 -1.42 -14.40
CA ALA A 211 -4.09 -1.50 -12.97
C ALA A 211 -5.17 -0.50 -12.55
N GLU A 212 -5.11 0.71 -13.09
CA GLU A 212 -6.04 1.81 -12.83
C GLU A 212 -7.45 1.46 -13.32
N ALA A 213 -7.57 0.86 -14.52
CA ALA A 213 -8.85 0.38 -15.03
C ALA A 213 -9.41 -0.78 -14.20
N LEU A 214 -8.59 -1.78 -13.86
CA LEU A 214 -9.02 -2.96 -13.09
C LEU A 214 -9.40 -2.63 -11.64
N LEU A 215 -8.68 -1.70 -11.00
CA LEU A 215 -8.93 -1.32 -9.61
C LEU A 215 -9.94 -0.16 -9.47
N GLY A 216 -9.97 0.77 -10.43
CA GLY A 216 -10.88 1.93 -10.42
C GLY A 216 -12.32 1.62 -10.82
N ALA A 217 -12.56 0.53 -11.56
CA ALA A 217 -13.89 0.12 -12.02
C ALA A 217 -14.52 -0.98 -11.13
N GLY A 218 -14.73 -0.72 -9.84
CA GLY A 218 -15.33 -1.71 -8.93
C GLY A 218 -14.34 -2.75 -8.41
N GLY A 219 -13.06 -2.37 -8.26
CA GLY A 219 -11.94 -3.21 -7.85
C GLY A 219 -12.14 -4.02 -6.56
N ARG A 220 -13.15 -3.72 -5.73
CA ARG A 220 -13.60 -4.62 -4.64
C ARG A 220 -13.89 -6.03 -5.14
N TRP A 221 -14.66 -6.17 -6.22
CA TRP A 221 -15.05 -7.49 -6.71
C TRP A 221 -13.87 -8.21 -7.34
N PHE A 222 -13.07 -7.50 -8.15
CA PHE A 222 -11.88 -8.06 -8.79
C PHE A 222 -10.85 -8.48 -7.74
N MET A 223 -10.47 -7.62 -6.79
CA MET A 223 -9.52 -7.98 -5.72
C MET A 223 -10.08 -9.07 -4.83
N LYS A 224 -11.35 -8.98 -4.39
CA LYS A 224 -11.96 -10.03 -3.55
C LYS A 224 -11.98 -11.37 -4.27
N ARG A 225 -12.31 -11.41 -5.57
CA ARG A 225 -12.35 -12.65 -6.34
C ARG A 225 -10.95 -13.14 -6.70
N ALA A 226 -10.06 -12.30 -7.19
CA ALA A 226 -8.70 -12.68 -7.56
C ALA A 226 -7.86 -13.18 -6.37
N MET A 227 -8.05 -12.59 -5.18
CA MET A 227 -7.27 -12.96 -3.99
C MET A 227 -7.89 -14.05 -3.12
N TYR A 228 -9.22 -14.07 -2.94
CA TYR A 228 -9.86 -15.05 -2.06
C TYR A 228 -10.39 -16.29 -2.80
N SER A 229 -10.52 -16.28 -4.14
CA SER A 229 -10.95 -17.49 -4.86
C SER A 229 -9.88 -18.58 -4.94
N THR A 230 -8.61 -18.22 -4.77
CA THR A 230 -7.47 -19.15 -4.65
C THR A 230 -7.32 -19.73 -3.25
N MET A 231 -7.81 -19.06 -2.20
CA MET A 231 -7.79 -19.59 -0.82
C MET A 231 -8.90 -20.62 -0.56
N ALA A 232 -9.99 -20.62 -1.34
CA ALA A 232 -11.10 -21.57 -1.20
C ALA A 232 -10.81 -22.97 -1.79
N ARG A 233 -9.56 -23.29 -2.13
CA ARG A 233 -9.13 -24.62 -2.59
C ARG A 233 -7.93 -25.12 -1.79
N ARG A 234 -8.10 -25.28 -0.47
CA ARG A 234 -7.34 -26.24 0.34
C ARG A 234 -8.22 -26.73 1.48
#